data_AF-A0AAD9FR74-F1
#
_entry.id   AF-A0AAD9FR74-F1
#
_cell.length_a   1.000
_cell.length_b   1.000
_cell.length_c   1.000
_cell.angle_alpha   90.00
_cell.angle_beta   90.00
_cell.angle_gamma   90.00
#
_symmetry.space_group_name_H-M   'P 1'
#
loop_
_entity.id
_entity.type
_entity.pdbx_description
1 polymer ?
#
loop_
_entity_poly.entity_id
_entity_poly.type
_entity_poly.pdbx_seq_one_letter_code
_entity_poly.pdbx_strand_id
1 'polypeptide(L)'
;MTRTLRTPPKTQQVVDIDPRGKSFVLHTLCATIMINGFLALDQLALNAYMQSQYGGLWQFLTNLGLIASTATMLFAAASDLLPAIPFLRAIKRSLLLLALPVEFIVAAIYWPIILFAPHLMLPPHPDQSTGPEPSSDPSAALFYIPLWMDLSIHALPAAALLFDFMFLERKYTRPASTVGAPVLAVAAGTAYATWVEHCAKINGKFPYPFLTLSNFPGRIAIYVGAVFSALMVFWGLNKVHR
;
A
#
# COMPACT_ATOMS: atom_id res chain seq x y z
N MET A 1 -34.70 -9.09 50.10
CA MET A 1 -33.65 -8.85 49.08
C MET A 1 -34.08 -9.47 47.77
N THR A 2 -34.72 -8.69 46.89
CA THR A 2 -35.26 -9.14 45.61
C THR A 2 -34.17 -9.01 44.54
N ARG A 3 -33.62 -10.13 44.10
CA ARG A 3 -32.58 -10.20 43.06
C ARG A 3 -33.24 -9.90 41.71
N THR A 4 -33.08 -8.68 41.20
CA THR A 4 -33.50 -8.30 39.85
C THR A 4 -32.66 -9.09 38.84
N LEU A 5 -33.31 -10.00 38.12
CA LEU A 5 -32.72 -10.74 37.01
C LEU A 5 -32.42 -9.75 35.89
N ARG A 6 -31.13 -9.48 35.68
CA ARG A 6 -30.64 -8.65 34.58
C ARG A 6 -30.88 -9.41 33.29
N THR A 7 -31.78 -8.91 32.45
CA THR A 7 -31.99 -9.45 31.11
C THR A 7 -30.69 -9.34 30.30
N PRO A 8 -30.29 -10.40 29.56
CA PRO A 8 -29.14 -10.32 28.69
C PRO A 8 -29.40 -9.26 27.60
N PRO A 9 -28.37 -8.49 27.19
CA PRO A 9 -28.54 -7.50 26.14
C PRO A 9 -28.95 -8.23 24.86
N LYS A 10 -30.00 -7.73 24.18
CA LYS A 10 -30.39 -8.19 22.84
C LYS A 10 -29.15 -8.16 21.96
N THR A 11 -28.74 -9.31 21.44
CA THR A 11 -27.76 -9.42 20.37
C THR A 11 -28.30 -8.58 19.22
N GLN A 12 -27.71 -7.40 19.03
CA GLN A 12 -28.08 -6.50 17.96
C GLN A 12 -27.77 -7.25 16.66
N GLN A 13 -28.82 -7.75 15.99
CA GLN A 13 -28.68 -8.36 14.68
C GLN A 13 -28.00 -7.33 13.79
N VAL A 14 -26.78 -7.64 13.38
CA VAL A 14 -26.02 -6.77 12.52
C VAL A 14 -26.66 -6.84 11.15
N VAL A 15 -27.26 -5.74 10.73
CA VAL A 15 -27.69 -5.53 9.36
C VAL A 15 -26.44 -5.63 8.48
N ASP A 16 -26.38 -6.64 7.61
CA ASP A 16 -25.40 -6.70 6.51
C ASP A 16 -25.71 -5.50 5.61
N ILE A 17 -24.79 -4.53 5.55
CA ILE A 17 -25.06 -3.20 4.97
C ILE A 17 -24.95 -3.22 3.42
N ASP A 18 -24.41 -4.28 2.80
CA ASP A 18 -24.28 -4.39 1.34
C ASP A 18 -24.98 -5.64 0.77
N PRO A 19 -25.77 -5.54 -0.31
CA PRO A 19 -26.07 -6.69 -1.17
C PRO A 19 -24.77 -7.29 -1.74
N ARG A 20 -24.22 -8.26 -1.00
CA ARG A 20 -23.00 -9.09 -1.18
C ARG A 20 -22.44 -9.25 -2.60
N GLY A 21 -23.29 -9.31 -3.63
CA GLY A 21 -22.85 -9.35 -5.02
C GLY A 21 -22.09 -8.10 -5.48
N LYS A 22 -22.43 -6.91 -4.98
CA LYS A 22 -21.75 -5.66 -5.35
C LYS A 22 -20.35 -5.56 -4.74
N SER A 23 -20.21 -5.89 -3.46
CA SER A 23 -18.91 -5.97 -2.78
C SER A 23 -17.98 -6.94 -3.49
N PHE A 24 -18.48 -8.15 -3.81
CA PHE A 24 -17.69 -9.18 -4.48
C PHE A 24 -17.15 -8.71 -5.84
N VAL A 25 -18.00 -8.08 -6.66
CA VAL A 25 -17.59 -7.54 -7.97
C VAL A 25 -16.54 -6.45 -7.79
N LEU A 26 -16.73 -5.53 -6.84
CA LEU A 26 -15.77 -4.46 -6.58
C LEU A 26 -14.41 -5.02 -6.18
N HIS A 27 -14.35 -5.89 -5.17
CA HIS A 27 -13.09 -6.45 -4.67
C HIS A 27 -12.36 -7.24 -5.76
N THR A 28 -13.09 -8.06 -6.53
CA THR A 28 -12.51 -8.83 -7.63
C THR A 28 -11.99 -7.93 -8.73
N LEU A 29 -12.73 -6.87 -9.10
CA LEU A 29 -12.31 -5.91 -10.12
C LEU A 29 -11.06 -5.16 -9.69
N CYS A 30 -11.03 -4.63 -8.45
CA CYS A 30 -9.86 -3.94 -7.91
C CYS A 30 -8.63 -4.85 -7.87
N ALA A 31 -8.77 -6.09 -7.37
CA ALA A 31 -7.70 -7.08 -7.37
C ALA A 31 -7.18 -7.36 -8.79
N THR A 32 -8.08 -7.54 -9.75
CA THR A 32 -7.73 -7.82 -11.15
C THR A 32 -6.95 -6.66 -11.78
N ILE A 33 -7.37 -5.41 -11.56
CA ILE A 33 -6.69 -4.24 -12.11
C ILE A 33 -5.29 -4.09 -11.49
N MET A 34 -5.16 -4.26 -10.16
CA MET A 34 -3.87 -4.22 -9.48
C MET A 34 -2.91 -5.32 -9.99
N ILE A 35 -3.40 -6.55 -10.14
CA ILE A 35 -2.62 -7.68 -10.70
C ILE A 35 -2.20 -7.37 -12.14
N ASN A 36 -3.12 -6.89 -12.97
CA ASN A 36 -2.82 -6.59 -14.38
C ASN A 36 -1.77 -5.48 -14.50
N GLY A 37 -1.89 -4.43 -13.68
CA GLY A 37 -0.88 -3.37 -13.57
C GLY A 37 0.50 -3.89 -13.23
N PHE A 38 0.58 -4.76 -12.21
CA PHE A 38 1.83 -5.36 -11.78
C PHE A 38 2.44 -6.27 -12.85
N LEU A 39 1.64 -7.16 -13.45
CA LEU A 39 2.12 -8.10 -14.47
C LEU A 39 2.57 -7.40 -15.74
N ALA A 40 1.94 -6.28 -16.11
CA ALA A 40 2.35 -5.50 -17.26
C ALA A 40 3.73 -4.85 -17.11
N LEU A 41 4.28 -4.74 -15.88
CA LEU A 41 5.66 -4.29 -15.69
C LEU A 41 6.65 -5.20 -16.43
N ASP A 42 6.36 -6.49 -16.60
CA ASP A 42 7.23 -7.43 -17.27
C ASP A 42 7.54 -7.06 -18.73
N GLN A 43 6.64 -6.28 -19.35
CA GLN A 43 6.77 -5.81 -20.73
C GLN A 43 7.70 -4.60 -20.88
N LEU A 44 8.18 -4.02 -19.77
CA LEU A 44 8.98 -2.80 -19.77
C LEU A 44 10.47 -3.11 -19.57
N ALA A 45 11.34 -2.42 -20.31
CA ALA A 45 12.79 -2.48 -20.11
C ALA A 45 13.21 -2.11 -18.68
N LEU A 46 12.42 -1.25 -18.02
CA LEU A 46 12.58 -0.91 -16.60
C LEU A 46 12.52 -2.15 -15.69
N ASN A 47 11.66 -3.14 -15.98
CA ASN A 47 11.58 -4.35 -15.16
C ASN A 47 12.86 -5.16 -15.22
N ALA A 48 13.47 -5.33 -16.40
CA ALA A 48 14.76 -6.00 -16.53
C ALA A 48 15.85 -5.29 -15.71
N TYR A 49 15.88 -3.95 -15.76
CA TYR A 49 16.79 -3.15 -14.94
C TYR A 49 16.52 -3.34 -13.43
N MET A 50 15.27 -3.25 -12.97
CA MET A 50 14.91 -3.45 -11.57
C MET A 50 15.27 -4.86 -11.07
N GLN A 51 15.00 -5.89 -11.88
CA GLN A 51 15.28 -7.29 -11.55
C GLN A 51 16.79 -7.61 -11.53
N SER A 52 17.60 -6.86 -12.26
CA SER A 52 19.08 -7.02 -12.21
C SER A 52 19.69 -6.63 -10.87
N GLN A 53 18.97 -5.82 -10.07
CA GLN A 53 19.43 -5.35 -8.77
C GLN A 53 19.11 -6.38 -7.68
N TYR A 54 19.92 -6.44 -6.62
CA TYR A 54 19.61 -7.25 -5.46
C TYR A 54 18.28 -6.84 -4.83
N GLY A 55 17.42 -7.81 -4.56
CA GLY A 55 16.05 -7.61 -4.11
C GLY A 55 15.04 -7.44 -5.24
N GLY A 56 15.47 -7.21 -6.49
CA GLY A 56 14.59 -7.15 -7.67
C GLY A 56 13.42 -6.19 -7.47
N LEU A 57 12.19 -6.65 -7.77
CA LEU A 57 10.96 -5.90 -7.50
C LEU A 57 10.62 -5.77 -6.00
N TRP A 58 11.19 -6.60 -5.14
CA TRP A 58 10.87 -6.70 -3.71
C TRP A 58 11.55 -5.63 -2.86
N GLN A 59 12.47 -4.84 -3.43
CA GLN A 59 13.06 -3.70 -2.75
C GLN A 59 12.14 -2.46 -2.75
N PHE A 60 11.08 -2.45 -3.57
CA PHE A 60 10.17 -1.32 -3.71
C PHE A 60 8.97 -1.45 -2.75
N LEU A 61 8.78 -0.46 -1.88
CA LEU A 61 7.64 -0.42 -0.95
C LEU A 61 6.30 -0.48 -1.68
N THR A 62 6.18 0.20 -2.82
CA THR A 62 4.97 0.16 -3.67
C THR A 62 4.59 -1.27 -4.02
N ASN A 63 5.55 -2.12 -4.43
CA ASN A 63 5.25 -3.49 -4.84
C ASN A 63 4.86 -4.36 -3.65
N LEU A 64 5.51 -4.19 -2.50
CA LEU A 64 5.15 -4.89 -1.27
C LEU A 64 3.75 -4.50 -0.79
N GLY A 65 3.44 -3.21 -0.81
CA GLY A 65 2.11 -2.69 -0.52
C GLY A 65 1.07 -3.26 -1.49
N LEU A 66 1.33 -3.18 -2.80
CA LEU A 66 0.42 -3.63 -3.85
C LEU A 66 0.02 -5.10 -3.66
N ILE A 67 0.97 -5.95 -3.27
CA ILE A 67 0.72 -7.36 -2.96
C ILE A 67 -0.17 -7.49 -1.72
N ALA A 68 0.09 -6.74 -0.65
CA ALA A 68 -0.76 -6.73 0.54
C ALA A 68 -2.18 -6.21 0.24
N SER A 69 -2.31 -5.20 -0.61
CA SER A 69 -3.56 -4.59 -1.06
C SER A 69 -4.36 -5.56 -1.93
N THR A 70 -3.69 -6.22 -2.87
CA THR A 70 -4.27 -7.27 -3.71
C THR A 70 -4.74 -8.44 -2.86
N ALA A 71 -3.91 -8.92 -1.94
CA ALA A 71 -4.30 -9.97 -0.99
C ALA A 71 -5.51 -9.54 -0.15
N THR A 72 -5.54 -8.29 0.33
CA THR A 72 -6.69 -7.75 1.06
C THR A 72 -7.97 -7.85 0.24
N MET A 73 -7.94 -7.42 -1.02
CA MET A 73 -9.11 -7.49 -1.92
C MET A 73 -9.50 -8.93 -2.25
N LEU A 74 -8.54 -9.84 -2.45
CA LEU A 74 -8.84 -11.26 -2.70
C LEU A 74 -9.48 -11.93 -1.48
N PHE A 75 -8.97 -11.67 -0.27
CA PHE A 75 -9.60 -12.18 0.97
C PHE A 75 -10.95 -11.53 1.24
N ALA A 76 -11.15 -10.28 0.82
CA ALA A 76 -12.45 -9.61 0.87
C ALA A 76 -13.47 -10.29 -0.05
N ALA A 77 -13.11 -10.49 -1.32
CA ALA A 77 -13.93 -11.22 -2.29
C ALA A 77 -14.25 -12.65 -1.80
N ALA A 78 -13.27 -13.35 -1.24
CA ALA A 78 -13.49 -14.67 -0.66
C ALA A 78 -14.45 -14.62 0.55
N SER A 79 -14.34 -13.60 1.41
CA SER A 79 -15.26 -13.40 2.53
C SER A 79 -16.69 -13.07 2.09
N ASP A 80 -16.87 -12.46 0.92
CA ASP A 80 -18.19 -12.16 0.37
C ASP A 80 -18.88 -13.42 -0.17
N LEU A 81 -18.12 -14.32 -0.81
CA LEU A 81 -18.60 -15.62 -1.29
C LEU A 81 -18.85 -16.61 -0.15
N LEU A 82 -17.98 -16.61 0.87
CA LEU A 82 -17.96 -17.59 1.95
C LEU A 82 -18.14 -16.93 3.33
N PRO A 83 -19.25 -16.22 3.59
CA PRO A 83 -19.45 -15.45 4.83
C PRO A 83 -19.53 -16.32 6.09
N ALA A 84 -19.76 -17.63 5.93
CA ALA A 84 -19.74 -18.59 7.03
C ALA A 84 -18.33 -18.89 7.56
N ILE A 85 -17.27 -18.42 6.89
CA ILE A 85 -15.87 -18.66 7.29
C ILE A 85 -15.29 -17.38 7.92
N PRO A 86 -15.41 -17.19 9.25
CA PRO A 86 -14.99 -15.95 9.93
C PRO A 86 -13.48 -15.70 9.81
N PHE A 87 -12.68 -16.74 9.56
CA PHE A 87 -11.24 -16.66 9.37
C PHE A 87 -10.84 -15.80 8.16
N LEU A 88 -11.60 -15.85 7.05
CA LEU A 88 -11.31 -15.03 5.86
C LEU A 88 -11.41 -13.54 6.18
N ARG A 89 -12.46 -13.15 6.91
CA ARG A 89 -12.64 -11.78 7.39
C ARG A 89 -11.54 -11.37 8.38
N ALA A 90 -11.09 -12.27 9.24
CA ALA A 90 -9.99 -11.99 10.17
C ALA A 90 -8.67 -11.70 9.42
N ILE A 91 -8.34 -12.48 8.38
CA ILE A 91 -7.17 -12.23 7.53
C ILE A 91 -7.33 -10.92 6.78
N LYS A 92 -8.45 -10.71 6.06
CA LYS A 92 -8.76 -9.46 5.34
C LYS A 92 -8.51 -8.26 6.24
N ARG A 93 -9.08 -8.25 7.45
CA ARG A 93 -8.94 -7.14 8.39
C ARG A 93 -7.52 -6.97 8.92
N SER A 94 -6.77 -8.04 9.10
CA SER A 94 -5.36 -7.93 9.51
C SER A 94 -4.52 -7.30 8.41
N LEU A 95 -4.74 -7.70 7.15
CA LEU A 95 -4.08 -7.12 5.99
C LEU A 95 -4.51 -5.66 5.77
N LEU A 96 -5.80 -5.35 5.84
CA LEU A 96 -6.33 -3.99 5.70
C LEU A 96 -5.74 -3.03 6.75
N LEU A 97 -5.57 -3.50 8.00
CA LEU A 97 -4.97 -2.71 9.08
C LEU A 97 -3.53 -2.26 8.76
N LEU A 98 -2.80 -3.04 7.96
CA LEU A 98 -1.45 -2.73 7.50
C LEU A 98 -1.44 -1.99 6.16
N ALA A 99 -2.13 -2.53 5.16
CA ALA A 99 -2.06 -2.08 3.77
C ALA A 99 -2.66 -0.68 3.59
N LEU A 100 -3.82 -0.39 4.21
CA LEU A 100 -4.49 0.91 4.04
C LEU A 100 -3.58 2.10 4.37
N PRO A 101 -2.99 2.19 5.58
CA PRO A 101 -2.15 3.33 5.90
C PRO A 101 -0.85 3.35 5.08
N VAL A 102 -0.29 2.20 4.71
CA VAL A 102 0.92 2.14 3.86
C VAL A 102 0.62 2.67 2.47
N GLU A 103 -0.43 2.19 1.81
CA GLU A 103 -0.80 2.64 0.46
C GLU A 103 -1.18 4.10 0.40
N PHE A 104 -1.88 4.60 1.43
CA PHE A 104 -2.22 6.01 1.49
C PHE A 104 -0.95 6.88 1.52
N ILE A 105 0.08 6.47 2.28
CA ILE A 105 1.37 7.16 2.32
C ILE A 105 2.14 7.00 1.02
N VAL A 106 2.16 5.81 0.42
CA VAL A 106 2.79 5.57 -0.89
C VAL A 106 2.19 6.51 -1.93
N ALA A 107 0.86 6.55 -2.08
CA ALA A 107 0.19 7.44 -3.02
C ALA A 107 0.44 8.93 -2.72
N ALA A 108 0.35 9.33 -1.44
CA ALA A 108 0.53 10.71 -1.01
C ALA A 108 1.97 11.22 -1.15
N ILE A 109 2.97 10.33 -1.15
CA ILE A 109 4.37 10.68 -1.44
C ILE A 109 4.63 10.64 -2.94
N TYR A 110 4.17 9.57 -3.60
CA TYR A 110 4.43 9.31 -5.02
C TYR A 110 3.93 10.45 -5.92
N TRP A 111 2.63 10.76 -5.87
CA TRP A 111 2.04 11.71 -6.81
C TRP A 111 2.62 13.12 -6.72
N PRO A 112 2.82 13.71 -5.53
CA PRO A 112 3.50 15.00 -5.43
C PRO A 112 4.94 14.96 -5.96
N ILE A 113 5.69 13.89 -5.69
CA ILE A 113 7.05 13.78 -6.23
C ILE A 113 7.02 13.67 -7.76
N ILE A 114 6.12 12.87 -8.34
CA ILE A 114 5.99 12.77 -9.79
C ILE A 114 5.60 14.11 -10.43
N LEU A 115 4.71 14.88 -9.79
CA LEU A 115 4.25 16.16 -10.32
C LEU A 115 5.28 17.29 -10.20
N PHE A 116 6.05 17.33 -9.11
CA PHE A 116 6.90 18.49 -8.79
C PHE A 116 8.40 18.20 -8.85
N ALA A 117 8.84 16.95 -8.68
CA ALA A 117 10.25 16.58 -8.63
C ALA A 117 10.50 15.11 -9.10
N PRO A 118 10.12 14.74 -10.34
CA PRO A 118 10.10 13.34 -10.78
C PRO A 118 11.47 12.65 -10.74
N HIS A 119 12.57 13.42 -10.88
CA HIS A 119 13.95 12.93 -10.77
C HIS A 119 14.30 12.34 -9.38
N LEU A 120 13.49 12.63 -8.35
CA LEU A 120 13.63 12.06 -7.03
C LEU A 120 13.04 10.65 -6.92
N MET A 121 12.18 10.25 -7.85
CA MET A 121 11.48 8.96 -7.86
C MET A 121 11.88 8.08 -9.05
N LEU A 122 11.93 8.66 -10.25
CA LEU A 122 12.11 7.92 -11.49
C LEU A 122 13.60 7.79 -11.86
N PRO A 123 14.04 6.61 -12.35
CA PRO A 123 15.39 6.44 -12.85
C PRO A 123 15.57 7.09 -14.23
N PRO A 124 16.83 7.32 -14.66
CA PRO A 124 17.13 7.75 -16.02
C PRO A 124 16.63 6.75 -17.08
N HIS A 125 16.26 7.26 -18.26
CA HIS A 125 15.80 6.46 -19.39
C HIS A 125 16.95 5.56 -19.93
N PRO A 126 16.73 4.26 -20.14
CA PRO A 126 17.78 3.33 -20.60
C PRO A 126 18.45 3.78 -21.91
N ASP A 127 17.65 4.24 -22.89
CA ASP A 127 18.12 4.60 -24.23
C ASP A 127 18.91 5.92 -24.28
N GLN A 128 18.93 6.72 -23.21
CA GLN A 128 19.73 7.94 -23.14
C GLN A 128 21.13 7.72 -22.54
N SER A 129 21.41 6.52 -22.03
CA SER A 129 22.75 6.18 -21.52
C SER A 129 23.79 5.91 -22.63
N THR A 130 23.37 5.90 -23.91
CA THR A 130 24.20 5.51 -25.07
C THR A 130 24.14 6.49 -26.26
N GLY A 131 23.38 7.59 -26.19
CA GLY A 131 23.24 8.57 -27.27
C GLY A 131 24.24 9.75 -27.16
N PRO A 132 24.75 10.32 -28.27
CA PRO A 132 25.74 11.41 -28.22
C PRO A 132 25.16 12.79 -27.88
N GLU A 133 23.83 12.95 -27.85
CA GLU A 133 23.18 14.26 -27.77
C GLU A 133 22.18 14.29 -26.61
N PRO A 134 22.35 15.19 -25.62
CA PRO A 134 21.35 15.38 -24.58
C PRO A 134 20.08 15.97 -25.21
N SER A 135 18.95 15.27 -25.07
CA SER A 135 17.66 15.82 -25.46
C SER A 135 17.41 17.13 -24.73
N SER A 136 16.99 18.18 -25.44
CA SER A 136 16.68 19.50 -24.89
C SER A 136 15.47 19.53 -23.92
N ASP A 137 14.83 18.37 -23.71
CA ASP A 137 13.79 18.16 -22.70
C ASP A 137 14.34 17.32 -21.53
N PRO A 138 14.54 17.90 -20.34
CA PRO A 138 14.98 17.17 -19.14
C PRO A 138 14.01 16.06 -18.71
N SER A 139 12.73 16.11 -19.12
CA SER A 139 11.74 15.08 -18.82
C SER A 139 11.85 13.84 -19.72
N ALA A 140 12.40 13.99 -20.92
CA ALA A 140 12.70 12.87 -21.82
C ALA A 140 13.82 11.96 -21.24
N ALA A 141 14.57 12.45 -20.26
CA ALA A 141 15.64 11.71 -19.60
C ALA A 141 15.18 10.75 -18.50
N LEU A 142 13.89 10.76 -18.11
CA LEU A 142 13.37 9.89 -17.05
C LEU A 142 12.47 8.81 -17.64
N PHE A 143 12.51 7.62 -17.05
CA PHE A 143 11.63 6.53 -17.46
C PHE A 143 10.26 6.64 -16.77
N TYR A 144 9.21 6.87 -17.56
CA TYR A 144 7.82 6.87 -17.10
C TYR A 144 7.12 5.57 -17.52
N ILE A 145 6.28 5.02 -16.63
CA ILE A 145 5.37 3.93 -16.98
C ILE A 145 4.07 4.51 -17.59
N PRO A 146 3.35 3.75 -18.44
CA PRO A 146 2.05 4.16 -18.95
C PRO A 146 1.08 4.55 -17.81
N LEU A 147 0.34 5.66 -17.98
CA LEU A 147 -0.52 6.22 -16.93
C LEU A 147 -1.49 5.20 -16.33
N TRP A 148 -2.06 4.30 -17.15
CA TRP A 148 -2.96 3.27 -16.65
C TRP A 148 -2.26 2.29 -15.69
N MET A 149 -1.00 1.93 -15.97
CA MET A 149 -0.18 1.10 -15.10
C MET A 149 0.10 1.85 -13.81
N ASP A 150 0.49 3.12 -13.94
CA ASP A 150 0.79 3.98 -12.81
C ASP A 150 -0.40 4.10 -11.84
N LEU A 151 -1.58 4.42 -12.37
CA LEU A 151 -2.82 4.47 -11.61
C LEU A 151 -3.13 3.13 -10.95
N SER A 152 -2.94 2.01 -11.65
CA SER A 152 -3.26 0.68 -11.12
C SER A 152 -2.35 0.24 -9.96
N ILE A 153 -1.09 0.67 -9.93
CA ILE A 153 -0.12 0.24 -8.90
C ILE A 153 0.12 1.29 -7.81
N HIS A 154 -0.11 2.58 -8.06
CA HIS A 154 0.13 3.66 -7.08
C HIS A 154 -1.14 4.35 -6.56
N ALA A 155 -2.21 4.46 -7.35
CA ALA A 155 -3.41 5.20 -6.93
C ALA A 155 -4.55 4.27 -6.50
N LEU A 156 -4.83 3.24 -7.30
CA LEU A 156 -5.93 2.31 -7.07
C LEU A 156 -5.81 1.55 -5.74
N PRO A 157 -4.64 1.07 -5.28
CA PRO A 157 -4.56 0.34 -4.02
C PRO A 157 -5.06 1.19 -2.83
N ALA A 158 -4.59 2.44 -2.73
CA ALA A 158 -5.03 3.37 -1.69
C ALA A 158 -6.53 3.68 -1.80
N ALA A 159 -7.02 3.97 -3.00
CA ALA A 159 -8.43 4.29 -3.23
C ALA A 159 -9.37 3.11 -2.90
N ALA A 160 -9.00 1.90 -3.34
CA ALA A 160 -9.78 0.68 -3.12
C ALA A 160 -9.84 0.31 -1.64
N LEU A 161 -8.70 0.35 -0.93
CA LEU A 161 -8.66 0.06 0.51
C LEU A 161 -9.38 1.12 1.33
N LEU A 162 -9.28 2.40 0.95
CA LEU A 162 -10.01 3.47 1.61
C LEU A 162 -11.52 3.29 1.43
N PHE A 163 -11.97 2.97 0.21
CA PHE A 163 -13.37 2.70 -0.06
C PHE A 163 -13.87 1.48 0.72
N ASP A 164 -13.15 0.35 0.66
CA ASP A 164 -13.50 -0.87 1.40
C ASP A 164 -13.60 -0.58 2.90
N PHE A 165 -12.61 0.13 3.45
CA PHE A 165 -12.63 0.51 4.86
C PHE A 165 -13.87 1.34 5.17
N MET A 166 -14.07 2.47 4.48
CA MET A 166 -15.10 3.46 4.85
C MET A 166 -16.55 3.00 4.62
N PHE A 167 -16.79 2.12 3.65
CA PHE A 167 -18.14 1.78 3.21
C PHE A 167 -18.52 0.32 3.39
N LEU A 168 -17.55 -0.61 3.36
CA LEU A 168 -17.81 -2.06 3.36
C LEU A 168 -17.34 -2.75 4.63
N GLU A 169 -16.53 -2.08 5.44
CA GLU A 169 -15.93 -2.66 6.63
C GLU A 169 -16.39 -1.94 7.90
N ARG A 170 -16.20 -2.59 9.05
CA ARG A 170 -16.42 -1.95 10.35
C ARG A 170 -15.15 -1.24 10.82
N LYS A 171 -15.30 -0.09 11.47
CA LYS A 171 -14.20 0.57 12.18
C LYS A 171 -13.49 -0.37 13.16
N TYR A 172 -12.19 -0.17 13.34
CA TYR A 172 -11.39 -0.91 14.30
C TYR A 172 -11.61 -0.39 15.72
N THR A 173 -11.83 -1.33 16.65
CA THR A 173 -11.98 -1.06 18.09
C THR A 173 -10.70 -1.47 18.84
N ARG A 174 -10.64 -1.14 20.14
CA ARG A 174 -9.56 -1.61 21.01
C ARG A 174 -9.63 -3.14 21.17
N PRO A 175 -8.49 -3.86 21.22
CA PRO A 175 -7.13 -3.33 21.24
C PRO A 175 -6.53 -3.08 19.84
N ALA A 176 -7.15 -3.56 18.76
CA ALA A 176 -6.61 -3.47 17.41
C ALA A 176 -6.22 -2.03 17.00
N SER A 177 -7.06 -1.03 17.30
CA SER A 177 -6.77 0.36 16.94
C SER A 177 -5.72 1.06 17.80
N THR A 178 -5.43 0.55 19.00
CA THR A 178 -4.55 1.24 19.98
C THR A 178 -3.23 0.53 20.22
N VAL A 179 -3.19 -0.79 20.06
CA VAL A 179 -1.99 -1.62 20.22
C VAL A 179 -1.64 -2.28 18.90
N GLY A 180 -2.63 -2.90 18.24
CA GLY A 180 -2.40 -3.62 16.98
C GLY A 180 -1.81 -2.73 15.88
N ALA A 181 -2.44 -1.58 15.61
CA ALA A 181 -1.99 -0.69 14.55
C ALA A 181 -0.57 -0.11 14.81
N PRO A 182 -0.23 0.42 16.00
CA PRO A 182 1.15 0.84 16.30
C PRO A 182 2.17 -0.27 16.16
N VAL A 183 1.90 -1.45 16.70
CA VAL A 183 2.82 -2.58 16.64
C VAL A 183 3.07 -2.99 15.19
N LEU A 184 2.02 -3.13 14.38
CA LEU A 184 2.15 -3.48 12.97
C LEU A 184 2.89 -2.40 12.17
N ALA A 185 2.59 -1.12 12.37
CA ALA A 185 3.24 -0.04 11.65
C ALA A 185 4.73 0.06 11.97
N VAL A 186 5.11 -0.04 13.26
CA VAL A 186 6.52 -0.02 13.67
C VAL A 186 7.25 -1.26 13.18
N ALA A 187 6.64 -2.45 13.29
CA ALA A 187 7.24 -3.69 12.83
C ALA A 187 7.46 -3.69 11.31
N ALA A 188 6.43 -3.34 10.54
CA ALA A 188 6.51 -3.29 9.08
C ALA A 188 7.46 -2.20 8.60
N GLY A 189 7.40 -1.00 9.19
CA GLY A 189 8.31 0.10 8.87
C GLY A 189 9.76 -0.24 9.15
N THR A 190 10.05 -0.86 10.30
CA THR A 190 11.40 -1.30 10.67
C THR A 190 11.89 -2.42 9.76
N ALA A 191 11.03 -3.40 9.47
CA ALA A 191 11.36 -4.50 8.57
C ALA A 191 11.71 -3.98 7.16
N TYR A 192 10.89 -3.08 6.62
CA TYR A 192 11.15 -2.49 5.31
C TYR A 192 12.38 -1.59 5.30
N ALA A 193 12.56 -0.72 6.30
CA ALA A 193 13.74 0.14 6.41
C ALA A 193 15.04 -0.69 6.46
N THR A 194 15.04 -1.77 7.23
CA THR A 194 16.18 -2.70 7.30
C THR A 194 16.42 -3.39 5.97
N TRP A 195 15.36 -3.86 5.32
CA TRP A 195 15.44 -4.54 4.02
C TRP A 195 15.97 -3.62 2.91
N VAL A 196 15.43 -2.41 2.80
CA VAL A 196 15.82 -1.48 1.74
C VAL A 196 17.26 -0.96 1.93
N GLU A 197 17.70 -0.74 3.17
CA GLU A 197 19.10 -0.41 3.48
C GLU A 197 20.04 -1.57 3.12
N HIS A 198 19.64 -2.81 3.40
CA HIS A 198 20.41 -4.00 3.01
C HIS A 198 20.52 -4.14 1.48
N CYS A 199 19.40 -3.97 0.75
CA CYS A 199 19.42 -3.91 -0.71
C CYS A 199 20.36 -2.80 -1.22
N ALA A 200 20.25 -1.59 -0.67
CA ALA A 200 21.05 -0.45 -1.09
C ALA A 200 22.55 -0.64 -0.82
N LYS A 201 22.91 -1.30 0.29
CA LYS A 201 24.29 -1.64 0.61
C LYS A 201 24.93 -2.54 -0.44
N ILE A 202 24.15 -3.48 -1.02
CA ILE A 202 24.63 -4.39 -2.07
C ILE A 202 24.61 -3.71 -3.44
N ASN A 203 23.55 -2.96 -3.74
CA ASN A 203 23.36 -2.31 -5.05
C ASN A 203 24.18 -1.02 -5.21
N GLY A 204 24.71 -0.45 -4.13
CA GLY A 204 25.39 0.85 -4.10
C GLY A 204 24.45 2.06 -4.22
N LYS A 205 23.14 1.84 -4.32
CA LYS A 205 22.09 2.87 -4.43
C LYS A 205 20.75 2.32 -3.93
N PHE A 206 19.87 3.22 -3.48
CA PHE A 206 18.50 2.87 -3.13
C PHE A 206 17.62 2.75 -4.38
N PRO A 207 16.49 2.01 -4.30
CA PRO A 207 15.50 1.97 -5.37
C PRO A 207 14.88 3.34 -5.67
N TYR A 208 14.88 4.24 -4.68
CA TYR A 208 14.37 5.59 -4.81
C TYR A 208 15.53 6.59 -4.75
N PRO A 209 15.74 7.42 -5.79
CA PRO A 209 16.81 8.42 -5.80
C PRO A 209 16.83 9.33 -4.57
N PHE A 210 15.69 9.76 -4.05
CA PHE A 210 15.64 10.62 -2.85
C PHE A 210 16.27 9.99 -1.60
N LEU A 211 16.25 8.65 -1.47
CA LEU A 211 16.94 7.96 -0.37
C LEU A 211 18.45 7.93 -0.60
N THR A 212 18.90 7.73 -1.84
CA THR A 212 20.34 7.78 -2.18
C THR A 212 20.93 9.15 -1.93
N LEU A 213 20.19 10.22 -2.24
CA LEU A 213 20.60 11.60 -2.01
C LEU A 213 20.56 12.01 -0.52
N SER A 214 19.89 11.22 0.32
CA SER A 214 19.78 11.49 1.75
C SER A 214 20.92 10.81 2.51
N ASN A 215 21.58 11.58 3.40
CA ASN A 215 22.47 10.99 4.38
C ASN A 215 21.70 10.09 5.38
N PHE A 216 22.41 9.28 6.16
CA PHE A 216 21.77 8.31 7.05
C PHE A 216 20.79 8.94 8.06
N PRO A 217 21.10 10.05 8.75
CA PRO A 217 20.11 10.74 9.60
C PRO A 217 18.86 11.19 8.84
N GLY A 218 19.01 11.69 7.61
CA GLY A 218 17.88 12.06 6.75
C GLY A 218 16.99 10.86 6.41
N ARG A 219 17.59 9.71 6.11
CA ARG A 219 16.82 8.47 5.85
C ARG A 219 16.08 7.98 7.09
N ILE A 220 16.70 8.03 8.27
CA ILE A 220 16.00 7.71 9.53
C ILE A 220 14.78 8.63 9.71
N ALA A 221 14.93 9.95 9.48
CA ALA A 221 13.83 10.90 9.59
C ALA A 221 12.69 10.56 8.61
N ILE A 222 13.02 10.16 7.38
CA ILE A 222 12.04 9.70 6.38
C ILE A 222 11.32 8.45 6.86
N TYR A 223 12.04 7.42 7.34
CA TYR A 223 11.43 6.16 7.79
C TYR A 223 10.51 6.38 8.99
N VAL A 224 10.98 7.12 10.01
CA VAL A 224 10.18 7.44 11.20
C VAL A 224 8.98 8.31 10.82
N GLY A 225 9.18 9.31 9.96
CA GLY A 225 8.12 10.18 9.45
C GLY A 225 7.04 9.41 8.71
N ALA A 226 7.42 8.43 7.88
CA ALA A 226 6.49 7.57 7.16
C ALA A 226 5.66 6.69 8.13
N VAL A 227 6.31 6.03 9.10
CA VAL A 227 5.61 5.21 10.12
C VAL A 227 4.64 6.05 10.94
N PHE A 228 5.08 7.23 11.40
CA PHE A 228 4.24 8.14 12.16
C PHE A 228 3.04 8.62 11.33
N SER A 229 3.28 9.01 10.07
CA SER A 229 2.23 9.49 9.17
C SER A 229 1.21 8.39 8.86
N ALA A 230 1.67 7.16 8.63
CA ALA A 230 0.80 5.98 8.44
C ALA A 230 -0.13 5.78 9.65
N LEU A 231 0.39 5.92 10.87
CA LEU A 231 -0.43 5.83 12.09
C LEU A 231 -1.43 6.99 12.23
N MET A 232 -1.00 8.22 11.92
CA MET A 232 -1.89 9.38 11.94
C MET A 232 -3.05 9.22 10.95
N VAL A 233 -2.75 8.76 9.73
CA VAL A 233 -3.76 8.46 8.69
C VAL A 233 -4.72 7.40 9.21
N PHE A 234 -4.22 6.26 9.70
CA PHE A 234 -5.07 5.20 10.23
C PHE A 234 -5.99 5.71 11.36
N TRP A 235 -5.44 6.40 12.35
CA TRP A 235 -6.24 6.92 13.47
C TRP A 235 -7.24 7.99 13.03
N GLY A 236 -6.85 8.87 12.10
CA GLY A 236 -7.74 9.86 11.50
C GLY A 236 -8.92 9.21 10.79
N LEU A 237 -8.65 8.28 9.87
CA LEU A 237 -9.66 7.51 9.15
C LEU A 237 -10.57 6.74 10.11
N ASN A 238 -10.00 6.02 11.08
CA ASN A 238 -10.76 5.24 12.04
C ASN A 238 -11.61 6.10 12.99
N LYS A 239 -11.21 7.37 13.22
CA LYS A 239 -11.99 8.34 14.02
C LYS A 239 -13.20 8.87 13.26
N VAL A 240 -13.07 9.12 11.95
CA VAL A 240 -14.17 9.64 11.12
C VAL A 240 -15.12 8.55 10.61
N HIS A 241 -14.66 7.29 10.63
CA HIS A 241 -15.48 6.13 10.29
C HIS A 241 -16.65 5.96 11.25
N ARG A 242 -17.85 5.93 10.69
CA ARG A 242 -19.12 5.77 11.42
C ARG A 242 -19.45 4.30 11.65
#